data_AF-A0A7W9LMD9-F1
#
_entry.id   AF-A0A7W9LMD9-F1
#
_cell.length_a   1.000
_cell.length_b   1.000
_cell.length_c   1.000
_cell.angle_alpha   90.00
_cell.angle_beta   90.00
_cell.angle_gamma   90.00
#
_symmetry.space_group_name_H-M   'P 1'
#
loop_
_entity.id
_entity.type
_entity.pdbx_description
1 polymer ?
#
loop_
_entity_poly.entity_id
_entity_poly.type
_entity_poly.pdbx_seq_one_letter_code
_entity_poly.pdbx_strand_id
1 'polypeptide(L)'
;MHVEDGLFAYDADAAVLTGAERDAVFARAVEADPGWAGYEERSGRRLPVVVLTPVPGPPGGPGIDSPGAFLTTVQEAFRRELALVRAEVAAAGPRLGAQLRLNCLSACQGLHFHHTGEDTAIFPAIERARPDLADVLARLRAEHGTVATLIERLEAAIRGDDGDSPGPAVLADVDALIEQLEAHLDWEEQQLVPVLDALF
;
A
#
# COMPACT_ATOMS: atom_id res chain seq x y z
N MET A 1 17.21 8.90 -10.87
CA MET A 1 16.10 9.00 -11.84
C MET A 1 14.91 9.56 -11.09
N HIS A 2 14.18 10.51 -11.66
CA HIS A 2 12.92 10.97 -11.09
C HIS A 2 11.81 9.99 -11.49
N VAL A 3 11.03 9.51 -10.52
CA VAL A 3 9.94 8.54 -10.69
C VAL A 3 8.63 9.22 -10.34
N GLU A 4 7.62 9.03 -11.18
CA GLU A 4 6.24 9.40 -10.91
C GLU A 4 5.39 8.12 -10.99
N ASP A 5 4.76 7.73 -9.88
CA ASP A 5 3.89 6.53 -9.83
C ASP A 5 2.38 6.86 -9.85
N GLY A 6 2.08 8.15 -10.06
CA GLY A 6 0.73 8.70 -10.16
C GLY A 6 0.33 9.50 -8.93
N LEU A 7 0.59 9.00 -7.72
CA LEU A 7 0.30 9.72 -6.47
C LEU A 7 1.56 10.33 -5.87
N PHE A 8 2.70 9.68 -6.02
CA PHE A 8 3.97 10.13 -5.49
C PHE A 8 4.98 10.41 -6.60
N ALA A 9 5.89 11.30 -6.26
CA ALA A 9 7.10 11.60 -6.98
C ALA A 9 8.30 11.44 -6.05
N TYR A 10 9.27 10.65 -6.46
CA TYR A 10 10.48 10.39 -5.68
C TYR A 10 11.70 10.16 -6.58
N ASP A 11 12.87 10.40 -6.03
CA ASP A 11 14.12 10.05 -6.70
C ASP A 11 14.47 8.59 -6.41
N ALA A 12 14.92 7.87 -7.43
CA ALA A 12 15.36 6.49 -7.32
C ALA A 12 16.69 6.27 -8.05
N ASP A 13 17.52 5.39 -7.49
CA ASP A 13 18.65 4.80 -8.20
C ASP A 13 18.13 3.75 -9.17
N ALA A 14 18.60 3.81 -10.41
CA ALA A 14 18.18 2.91 -11.48
C ALA A 14 19.37 2.01 -11.89
N ALA A 15 19.16 0.70 -11.83
CA ALA A 15 20.16 -0.27 -12.27
C ALA A 15 19.54 -1.26 -13.28
N VAL A 16 20.24 -1.49 -14.40
CA VAL A 16 19.83 -2.51 -15.38
C VAL A 16 20.23 -3.88 -14.86
N LEU A 17 19.25 -4.76 -14.68
CA LEU A 17 19.49 -6.15 -14.29
C LEU A 17 20.14 -6.92 -15.46
N THR A 18 20.96 -7.90 -15.11
CA THR A 18 21.63 -8.76 -16.10
C THR A 18 21.51 -10.23 -15.75
N GLY A 19 21.82 -11.12 -16.71
CA GLY A 19 21.89 -12.56 -16.49
C GLY A 19 20.60 -13.19 -15.95
N ALA A 20 20.76 -14.14 -15.03
CA ALA A 20 19.65 -14.92 -14.46
C ALA A 20 18.68 -14.07 -13.62
N GLU A 21 19.17 -13.03 -12.95
CA GLU A 21 18.33 -12.13 -12.16
C GLU A 21 17.34 -11.36 -13.04
N ARG A 22 17.83 -10.81 -14.15
CA ARG A 22 16.98 -10.18 -15.17
C ARG A 22 15.92 -11.15 -15.68
N ASP A 23 16.32 -12.37 -16.03
CA ASP A 23 15.39 -13.36 -16.62
C ASP A 23 14.31 -13.78 -15.62
N ALA A 24 14.65 -13.90 -14.34
CA ALA A 24 13.68 -14.17 -13.28
C ALA A 24 12.67 -13.01 -13.10
N VAL A 25 13.14 -11.76 -13.08
CA VAL A 25 12.26 -10.59 -12.95
C VAL A 25 11.41 -10.39 -14.21
N PHE A 26 11.98 -10.62 -15.40
CA PHE A 26 11.21 -10.57 -16.65
C PHE A 26 10.12 -11.64 -16.71
N ALA A 27 10.41 -12.86 -16.27
CA ALA A 27 9.41 -13.92 -16.19
C ALA A 27 8.22 -13.53 -15.29
N ARG A 28 8.49 -12.90 -14.14
CA ARG A 28 7.43 -12.35 -13.26
C ARG A 28 6.61 -11.26 -13.94
N ALA A 29 7.26 -10.35 -14.68
CA ALA A 29 6.54 -9.33 -15.44
C ALA A 29 5.61 -9.95 -16.51
N VAL A 30 6.05 -11.04 -17.15
CA VAL A 30 5.24 -11.79 -18.12
C VAL A 30 4.08 -12.54 -17.46
N GLU A 31 4.27 -13.06 -16.24
CA GLU A 31 3.18 -13.68 -15.46
C GLU A 31 2.08 -12.65 -15.13
N ALA A 32 2.47 -11.41 -14.81
CA ALA A 32 1.54 -10.32 -14.54
C ALA A 32 0.88 -9.76 -15.82
N ASP A 33 1.66 -9.57 -16.88
CA ASP A 33 1.19 -9.12 -18.19
C ASP A 33 1.89 -9.91 -19.31
N PRO A 34 1.21 -10.90 -19.92
CA PRO A 34 1.75 -11.68 -21.03
C PRO A 34 2.14 -10.85 -22.26
N GLY A 35 1.64 -9.61 -22.37
CA GLY A 35 1.98 -8.66 -23.42
C GLY A 35 3.48 -8.37 -23.50
N TRP A 36 4.22 -8.44 -22.40
CA TRP A 36 5.67 -8.24 -22.37
C TRP A 36 6.42 -9.29 -23.18
N ALA A 37 6.05 -10.56 -23.05
CA ALA A 37 6.67 -11.64 -23.83
C ALA A 37 6.41 -11.46 -25.33
N GLY A 38 5.15 -11.14 -25.69
CA GLY A 38 4.78 -10.87 -27.07
C GLY A 38 5.49 -9.63 -27.64
N TYR A 39 5.75 -8.61 -26.83
CA TYR A 39 6.51 -7.43 -27.25
C TYR A 39 8.00 -7.75 -27.44
N GLU A 40 8.63 -8.49 -26.52
CA GLU A 40 10.02 -8.93 -26.66
C GLU A 40 10.23 -9.71 -27.96
N GLU A 41 9.37 -10.69 -28.23
CA GLU A 41 9.40 -11.49 -29.45
C GLU A 41 9.24 -10.63 -30.72
N ARG A 42 8.18 -9.81 -30.79
CA ARG A 42 7.92 -8.93 -31.95
C ARG A 42 9.03 -7.92 -32.18
N SER A 43 9.67 -7.46 -31.12
CA SER A 43 10.76 -6.48 -31.20
C SER A 43 12.08 -7.10 -31.65
N GLY A 44 12.24 -8.42 -31.57
CA GLY A 44 13.46 -9.14 -31.94
C GLY A 44 14.67 -8.82 -31.06
N ARG A 45 14.46 -8.15 -29.92
CA ARG A 45 15.52 -7.74 -28.98
C ARG A 45 15.17 -8.18 -27.57
N ARG A 46 16.19 -8.50 -26.76
CA ARG A 46 16.02 -8.62 -25.31
C ARG A 46 15.64 -7.26 -24.73
N LEU A 47 14.53 -7.19 -24.00
CA LEU A 47 14.11 -5.99 -23.30
C LEU A 47 14.99 -5.78 -22.05
N PRO A 48 15.57 -4.58 -21.83
CA PRO A 48 16.23 -4.31 -20.57
C PRO A 48 15.20 -4.33 -19.43
N VAL A 49 15.57 -4.92 -18.30
CA VAL A 49 14.80 -4.83 -17.04
C VAL A 49 15.57 -3.91 -16.12
N VAL A 50 14.90 -2.89 -15.59
CA VAL A 50 15.51 -1.88 -14.71
C VAL A 50 14.88 -2.03 -13.33
N VAL A 51 15.72 -2.19 -12.30
CA VAL A 51 15.29 -2.08 -10.91
C VAL A 51 15.42 -0.63 -10.45
N LEU A 52 14.40 -0.15 -9.75
CA LEU A 52 14.37 1.16 -9.12
C LEU A 52 14.50 0.98 -7.62
N THR A 53 15.50 1.61 -7.02
CA THR A 53 15.69 1.65 -5.56
C THR A 53 15.37 3.07 -5.09
N PRO A 54 14.29 3.30 -4.33
CA PRO A 54 13.95 4.63 -3.83
C PRO A 54 15.10 5.22 -3.00
N VAL A 55 15.43 6.48 -3.26
CA VAL A 55 16.34 7.26 -2.41
C VAL A 55 15.57 7.69 -1.16
N PRO A 56 16.13 7.53 0.06
CA PRO A 56 15.43 7.93 1.28
C PRO A 56 15.08 9.43 1.29
N GLY A 57 13.81 9.72 1.51
CA GLY A 57 13.26 11.06 1.65
C GLY A 57 11.74 11.00 1.78
N PRO A 58 11.07 12.05 2.30
CA PRO A 58 9.63 12.12 2.26
C PRO A 58 9.18 12.13 0.79
N PRO A 59 8.25 11.26 0.39
CA PRO A 59 7.74 11.29 -0.97
C PRO A 59 7.04 12.62 -1.20
N GLY A 60 7.41 13.30 -2.29
CA GLY A 60 6.71 14.47 -2.79
C GLY A 60 5.69 14.06 -3.83
N GLY A 61 5.07 15.01 -4.50
CA GLY A 61 4.13 14.71 -5.57
C GLY A 61 3.35 15.96 -6.00
N PRO A 62 2.75 15.96 -7.19
CA PRO A 62 1.84 17.01 -7.58
C PRO A 62 0.73 17.19 -6.55
N GLY A 63 0.61 18.37 -5.94
CA GLY A 63 -0.46 18.66 -4.98
C GLY A 63 -0.18 18.27 -3.53
N ILE A 64 1.01 17.76 -3.20
CA ILE A 64 1.44 17.58 -1.79
C ILE A 64 2.13 18.86 -1.33
N ASP A 65 1.34 19.87 -0.94
CA ASP A 65 1.83 21.19 -0.50
C ASP A 65 1.57 21.48 0.99
N SER A 66 0.92 20.58 1.71
CA SER A 66 0.68 20.65 3.14
C SER A 66 0.76 19.27 3.83
N PRO A 67 0.92 19.23 5.16
CA PRO A 67 0.85 17.98 5.94
C PRO A 67 -0.51 17.27 5.83
N GLY A 68 -1.62 18.01 5.75
CA GLY A 68 -2.94 17.44 5.48
C GLY A 68 -3.06 16.88 4.06
N ALA A 69 -2.46 17.54 3.05
CA ALA A 69 -2.39 17.02 1.69
C ALA A 69 -1.54 15.74 1.60
N PHE A 70 -0.46 15.65 2.39
CA PHE A 70 0.33 14.44 2.50
C PHE A 70 -0.48 13.28 3.07
N LEU A 71 -1.21 13.51 4.18
CA LEU A 71 -2.08 12.50 4.79
C LEU A 71 -3.09 11.95 3.77
N THR A 72 -3.87 12.84 3.15
CA THR A 72 -4.91 12.42 2.18
C THR A 72 -4.32 11.69 0.97
N THR A 73 -3.12 12.06 0.52
CA THR A 73 -2.44 11.36 -0.59
C THR A 73 -2.03 9.95 -0.20
N VAL A 74 -1.48 9.75 1.01
CA VAL A 74 -1.15 8.42 1.55
C VAL A 74 -2.41 7.56 1.68
N GLN A 75 -3.49 8.13 2.20
CA GLN A 75 -4.75 7.43 2.39
C GLN A 75 -5.42 7.06 1.05
N GLU A 76 -5.36 7.94 0.04
CA GLU A 76 -5.79 7.62 -1.33
C GLU A 76 -4.95 6.49 -1.95
N ALA A 77 -3.63 6.45 -1.68
CA ALA A 77 -2.79 5.34 -2.13
C ALA A 77 -3.23 4.00 -1.54
N PHE A 78 -3.57 3.96 -0.24
CA PHE A 78 -4.10 2.75 0.40
C PHE A 78 -5.46 2.34 -0.17
N ARG A 79 -6.39 3.29 -0.39
CA ARG A 79 -7.68 3.01 -1.02
C ARG A 79 -7.50 2.37 -2.40
N ARG A 80 -6.60 2.91 -3.24
CA ARG A 80 -6.31 2.34 -4.57
C ARG A 80 -5.69 0.96 -4.52
N GLU A 81 -4.67 0.79 -3.68
CA GLU A 81 -3.95 -0.49 -3.59
C GLU A 81 -4.88 -1.60 -3.10
N LEU A 82 -5.70 -1.35 -2.08
CA LEU A 82 -6.64 -2.35 -1.58
C LEU A 82 -7.76 -2.65 -2.60
N ALA A 83 -8.23 -1.65 -3.35
CA ALA A 83 -9.19 -1.89 -4.43
C ALA A 83 -8.60 -2.79 -5.54
N LEU A 84 -7.33 -2.62 -5.89
CA LEU A 84 -6.61 -3.48 -6.83
C LEU A 84 -6.44 -4.90 -6.27
N VAL A 85 -5.93 -5.04 -5.04
CA VAL A 85 -5.78 -6.33 -4.36
C VAL A 85 -7.11 -7.08 -4.32
N ARG A 86 -8.20 -6.40 -3.96
CA ARG A 86 -9.55 -6.97 -3.95
C ARG A 86 -9.97 -7.49 -5.32
N ALA A 87 -9.76 -6.70 -6.38
CA ALA A 87 -10.10 -7.10 -7.74
C ALA A 87 -9.28 -8.33 -8.20
N GLU A 88 -7.99 -8.36 -7.89
CA GLU A 88 -7.10 -9.48 -8.21
C GLU A 88 -7.47 -10.74 -7.43
N VAL A 89 -7.76 -10.63 -6.12
CA VAL A 89 -8.25 -11.76 -5.29
C VAL A 89 -9.56 -12.31 -5.83
N ALA A 90 -10.50 -11.46 -6.22
CA ALA A 90 -11.77 -11.89 -6.81
C ALA A 90 -11.58 -12.61 -8.16
N ALA A 91 -10.55 -12.26 -8.93
CA ALA A 91 -10.25 -12.87 -10.22
C ALA A 91 -9.39 -14.15 -10.13
N ALA A 92 -8.60 -14.32 -9.06
CA ALA A 92 -7.63 -15.42 -8.91
C ALA A 92 -8.26 -16.83 -8.78
N GLY A 93 -9.57 -16.93 -8.51
CA GLY A 93 -10.24 -18.22 -8.31
C GLY A 93 -9.83 -18.89 -6.99
N PRO A 94 -9.64 -20.22 -6.92
CA PRO A 94 -9.44 -20.92 -5.65
C PRO A 94 -8.06 -20.73 -5.00
N ARG A 95 -7.06 -20.18 -5.71
CA ARG A 95 -5.69 -20.02 -5.21
C ARG A 95 -5.12 -18.65 -5.58
N LEU A 96 -4.42 -18.04 -4.64
CA LEU A 96 -3.70 -16.79 -4.87
C LEU A 96 -2.31 -17.08 -5.46
N GLY A 97 -1.98 -16.41 -6.56
CA GLY A 97 -0.62 -16.42 -7.11
C GLY A 97 0.38 -15.75 -6.15
N ALA A 98 1.65 -16.14 -6.23
CA ALA A 98 2.70 -15.64 -5.34
C ALA A 98 2.83 -14.10 -5.36
N GLN A 99 2.68 -13.47 -6.53
CA GLN A 99 2.75 -12.02 -6.67
C GLN A 99 1.62 -11.30 -5.92
N LEU A 100 0.37 -11.78 -6.06
CA LEU A 100 -0.78 -11.21 -5.36
C LEU A 100 -0.63 -11.34 -3.83
N ARG A 101 -0.11 -12.47 -3.35
CA ARG A 101 0.21 -12.64 -1.92
C ARG A 101 1.23 -11.58 -1.45
N LEU A 102 2.28 -11.35 -2.22
CA LEU A 102 3.30 -10.33 -1.91
C LEU A 102 2.73 -8.90 -1.92
N ASN A 103 1.90 -8.56 -2.90
CA ASN A 103 1.25 -7.25 -2.99
C ASN A 103 0.39 -7.00 -1.74
N CYS A 104 -0.47 -7.96 -1.39
CA CYS A 104 -1.33 -7.85 -0.21
C CYS A 104 -0.54 -7.73 1.10
N LEU A 105 0.52 -8.53 1.28
CA LEU A 105 1.40 -8.41 2.45
C LEU A 105 2.13 -7.07 2.50
N SER A 106 2.54 -6.52 1.36
CA SER A 106 3.20 -5.22 1.29
C SER A 106 2.25 -4.08 1.68
N ALA A 107 1.00 -4.12 1.20
CA ALA A 107 -0.05 -3.18 1.58
C ALA A 107 -0.35 -3.26 3.09
N CYS A 108 -0.49 -4.47 3.63
CA CYS A 108 -0.68 -4.72 5.07
C CYS A 108 0.45 -4.11 5.91
N GLN A 109 1.70 -4.34 5.52
CA GLN A 109 2.87 -3.80 6.21
C GLN A 109 2.92 -2.27 6.13
N GLY A 110 2.60 -1.69 4.97
CA GLY A 110 2.56 -0.24 4.79
C GLY A 110 1.53 0.43 5.70
N LEU A 111 0.33 -0.15 5.80
CA LEU A 111 -0.74 0.34 6.66
C LEU A 111 -0.36 0.25 8.15
N HIS A 112 0.24 -0.87 8.56
CA HIS A 112 0.74 -1.02 9.93
C HIS A 112 1.80 0.04 10.29
N PHE A 113 2.74 0.30 9.37
CA PHE A 113 3.78 1.31 9.58
C PHE A 113 3.21 2.73 9.66
N HIS A 114 2.25 3.06 8.78
CA HIS A 114 1.54 4.34 8.77
C HIS A 114 0.85 4.62 10.11
N HIS A 115 -0.05 3.75 10.56
CA HIS A 115 -0.76 3.92 11.84
C HIS A 115 0.19 3.94 13.04
N THR A 116 1.26 3.13 13.01
CA THR A 116 2.28 3.17 14.08
C THR A 116 2.99 4.53 14.11
N GLY A 117 3.30 5.11 12.95
CA GLY A 117 3.88 6.45 12.84
C GLY A 117 2.97 7.52 13.42
N GLU A 118 1.67 7.43 13.15
CA GLU A 118 0.67 8.35 13.70
C GLU A 118 0.55 8.22 15.22
N ASP A 119 0.38 7.00 15.72
CA ASP A 119 0.23 6.73 17.15
C ASP A 119 1.43 7.18 17.97
N THR A 120 2.63 7.01 17.43
CA THR A 120 3.89 7.22 18.17
C THR A 120 4.50 8.60 17.98
N ALA A 121 4.15 9.31 16.90
CA ALA A 121 4.74 10.62 16.59
C ALA A 121 3.68 11.72 16.39
N ILE A 122 2.72 11.52 15.49
CA ILE A 122 1.78 12.57 15.09
C ILE A 122 0.74 12.84 16.18
N PHE A 123 0.03 11.84 16.66
CA PHE A 123 -1.01 12.01 17.68
C PHE A 123 -0.47 12.61 18.98
N PRO A 124 0.71 12.20 19.51
CA PRO A 124 1.31 12.87 20.67
C PRO A 124 1.67 14.34 20.41
N ALA A 125 1.99 14.72 19.18
CA ALA A 125 2.24 16.12 18.83
C ALA A 125 0.94 16.93 18.79
N ILE A 126 -0.12 16.38 18.19
CA ILE A 126 -1.45 16.99 18.17
C ILE A 126 -1.98 17.15 19.60
N GLU A 127 -1.92 16.11 20.43
CA GLU A 127 -2.45 16.11 21.79
C GLU A 127 -1.80 17.18 22.68
N ARG A 128 -0.50 17.44 22.49
CA ARG A 128 0.21 18.53 23.19
C ARG A 128 -0.26 19.92 22.75
N ALA A 129 -0.57 20.10 21.48
CA ALA A 129 -0.98 21.39 20.91
C ALA A 129 -2.49 21.65 21.04
N ARG A 130 -3.30 20.60 21.02
CA ARG A 130 -4.76 20.60 20.98
C ARG A 130 -5.35 19.56 21.95
N PRO A 131 -5.27 19.80 23.27
CA PRO A 131 -5.82 18.88 24.27
C PRO A 131 -7.34 18.66 24.13
N ASP A 132 -8.04 19.57 23.45
CA ASP A 132 -9.46 19.47 23.13
C ASP A 132 -9.79 18.33 22.15
N LEU A 133 -8.79 17.76 21.46
CA LEU A 133 -8.94 16.63 20.53
C LEU A 133 -8.70 15.26 21.18
N ALA A 134 -8.54 15.18 22.50
CA ALA A 134 -8.22 13.92 23.19
C ALA A 134 -9.17 12.77 22.84
N ASP A 135 -10.49 13.03 22.81
CA ASP A 135 -11.50 12.01 22.48
C ASP A 135 -11.43 11.57 21.00
N VAL A 136 -11.08 12.49 20.09
CA VAL A 136 -10.88 12.18 18.67
C VAL A 136 -9.69 11.24 18.49
N LEU A 137 -8.55 11.58 19.10
CA LEU A 137 -7.34 10.76 19.02
C LEU A 137 -7.50 9.40 19.72
N ALA A 138 -8.28 9.35 20.82
CA ALA A 138 -8.60 8.09 21.49
C ALA A 138 -9.44 7.17 20.59
N ARG A 139 -10.39 7.74 19.84
CA ARG A 139 -11.17 6.98 18.85
C ARG A 139 -10.29 6.45 17.71
N LEU A 140 -9.44 7.29 17.11
CA LEU A 140 -8.55 6.89 16.02
C LEU A 140 -7.62 5.74 16.44
N ARG A 141 -7.02 5.81 17.64
CA ARG A 141 -6.21 4.70 18.20
C ARG A 141 -7.00 3.40 18.38
N ALA A 142 -8.27 3.49 18.76
CA ALA A 142 -9.12 2.30 18.86
C ALA A 142 -9.40 1.70 17.48
N GLU A 143 -9.67 2.54 16.48
CA GLU A 143 -9.84 2.13 15.08
C GLU A 143 -8.55 1.50 14.52
N HIS A 144 -7.37 2.06 14.81
CA HIS A 144 -6.07 1.46 14.47
C HIS A 144 -5.94 0.04 15.03
N GLY A 145 -6.37 -0.21 16.27
CA GLY A 145 -6.37 -1.54 16.88
C GLY A 145 -7.29 -2.53 16.16
N THR A 146 -8.47 -2.08 15.73
CA THR A 146 -9.39 -2.88 14.90
C THR A 146 -8.77 -3.22 13.55
N VAL A 147 -8.19 -2.24 12.86
CA VAL A 147 -7.51 -2.44 11.57
C VAL A 147 -6.33 -3.40 11.72
N ALA A 148 -5.50 -3.23 12.75
CA ALA A 148 -4.37 -4.13 13.01
C ALA A 148 -4.81 -5.58 13.18
N THR A 149 -5.91 -5.82 13.90
CA THR A 149 -6.48 -7.17 14.08
C THR A 149 -6.92 -7.79 12.74
N LEU A 150 -7.50 -6.98 11.85
CA LEU A 150 -7.93 -7.44 10.52
C LEU A 150 -6.73 -7.74 9.62
N ILE A 151 -5.68 -6.92 9.69
CA ILE A 151 -4.40 -7.16 9.01
C ILE A 151 -3.80 -8.49 9.46
N GLU A 152 -3.68 -8.73 10.77
CA GLU A 152 -3.11 -9.97 11.30
C GLU A 152 -3.87 -11.22 10.83
N ARG A 153 -5.21 -11.15 10.81
CA ARG A 153 -6.07 -12.23 10.29
C ARG A 153 -5.81 -12.49 8.82
N LEU A 154 -5.77 -11.44 8.00
CA LEU A 154 -5.53 -11.52 6.57
C LEU A 154 -4.13 -12.06 6.27
N GLU A 155 -3.10 -11.60 6.96
CA GLU A 155 -1.75 -12.12 6.82
C GLU A 155 -1.66 -13.62 7.15
N ALA A 156 -2.32 -14.06 8.21
CA ALA A 156 -2.37 -15.47 8.58
C ALA A 156 -3.06 -16.32 7.50
N ALA A 157 -4.17 -15.82 6.93
CA ALA A 157 -4.89 -16.49 5.84
C ALA A 157 -4.02 -16.61 4.57
N ILE A 158 -3.24 -15.58 4.24
CA ILE A 158 -2.35 -15.56 3.08
C ILE A 158 -1.14 -16.50 3.27
N ARG A 159 -0.56 -16.53 4.49
CA ARG A 159 0.60 -17.36 4.81
C ARG A 159 0.27 -18.83 5.01
N GLY A 160 -0.92 -19.14 5.53
CA GLY A 160 -1.39 -20.52 5.78
C GLY A 160 -1.92 -21.25 4.54
N ASP A 161 -1.84 -20.64 3.35
CA ASP A 161 -2.30 -21.22 2.07
C ASP A 161 -1.30 -22.27 1.53
N ASP A 162 -1.22 -23.39 2.25
CA ASP A 162 -0.38 -24.57 2.00
C ASP A 162 -1.06 -25.64 1.11
N GLY A 163 -2.28 -25.39 0.60
CA GLY A 163 -2.91 -26.30 -0.38
C GLY A 163 -4.44 -26.41 -0.38
N ASP A 164 -5.14 -25.92 0.65
CA ASP A 164 -6.61 -25.93 0.72
C ASP A 164 -7.20 -24.57 0.32
N SER A 165 -8.05 -24.57 -0.71
CA SER A 165 -8.59 -23.40 -1.43
C SER A 165 -9.14 -22.29 -0.52
N PRO A 166 -8.40 -21.18 -0.28
CA PRO A 166 -8.82 -20.13 0.65
C PRO A 166 -9.31 -18.86 -0.07
N GLY A 167 -9.38 -18.84 -1.41
CA GLY A 167 -9.78 -17.66 -2.20
C GLY A 167 -11.04 -16.94 -1.68
N PRO A 168 -12.15 -17.64 -1.36
CA PRO A 168 -13.34 -17.01 -0.79
C PRO A 168 -13.15 -16.43 0.62
N ALA A 169 -12.32 -17.05 1.46
CA ALA A 169 -12.04 -16.56 2.81
C ALA A 169 -11.14 -15.32 2.78
N VAL A 170 -10.10 -15.31 1.93
CA VAL A 170 -9.24 -14.14 1.74
C VAL A 170 -10.02 -12.98 1.16
N LEU A 171 -10.93 -13.21 0.20
CA LEU A 171 -11.77 -12.15 -0.33
C LEU A 171 -12.65 -11.51 0.75
N ALA A 172 -13.26 -12.32 1.62
CA ALA A 172 -14.06 -11.82 2.74
C ALA A 172 -13.22 -11.04 3.76
N ASP A 173 -11.98 -11.47 4.01
CA ASP A 173 -11.05 -10.76 4.89
C ASP A 173 -10.61 -9.42 4.30
N VAL A 174 -10.35 -9.36 2.99
CA VAL A 174 -10.06 -8.12 2.25
C VAL A 174 -11.26 -7.17 2.26
N ASP A 175 -12.47 -7.68 2.01
CA ASP A 175 -13.71 -6.88 2.06
C ASP A 175 -13.90 -6.25 3.44
N ALA A 176 -13.71 -7.02 4.52
CA ALA A 176 -13.82 -6.53 5.89
C ALA A 176 -12.75 -5.48 6.23
N LEU A 177 -11.52 -5.67 5.76
CA LEU A 177 -10.45 -4.69 5.95
C LEU A 177 -10.77 -3.37 5.24
N ILE A 178 -11.23 -3.43 3.98
CA ILE A 178 -11.59 -2.24 3.20
C ILE A 178 -12.72 -1.47 3.87
N GLU A 179 -13.80 -2.14 4.27
CA GLU A 179 -14.95 -1.48 4.92
C GLU A 179 -14.53 -0.72 6.19
N GLN A 180 -13.74 -1.35 7.06
CA GLN A 180 -13.29 -0.70 8.29
C GLN A 180 -12.27 0.40 8.03
N LEU A 181 -11.36 0.19 7.08
CA LEU A 181 -10.33 1.17 6.76
C LEU A 181 -10.93 2.42 6.11
N GLU A 182 -11.82 2.29 5.12
CA GLU A 182 -12.43 3.47 4.48
C GLU A 182 -13.18 4.34 5.49
N ALA A 183 -13.96 3.72 6.39
CA ALA A 183 -14.67 4.45 7.44
C ALA A 183 -13.72 5.16 8.41
N HIS A 184 -12.59 4.53 8.73
CA HIS A 184 -11.55 5.12 9.56
C HIS A 184 -10.86 6.31 8.87
N LEU A 185 -10.40 6.12 7.62
CA LEU A 185 -9.71 7.15 6.84
C LEU A 185 -10.62 8.37 6.63
N ASP A 186 -11.88 8.18 6.26
CA ASP A 186 -12.83 9.28 6.07
C ASP A 186 -13.02 10.11 7.35
N TRP A 187 -13.07 9.44 8.51
CA TRP A 187 -13.18 10.11 9.80
C TRP A 187 -11.89 10.84 10.16
N GLU A 188 -10.74 10.21 9.96
CA GLU A 188 -9.44 10.82 10.21
C GLU A 188 -9.23 12.09 9.37
N GLU A 189 -9.49 12.02 8.07
CA GLU A 189 -9.41 13.16 7.16
C GLU A 189 -10.26 14.33 7.65
N GLN A 190 -11.51 14.04 8.00
CA GLN A 190 -12.45 15.06 8.47
C GLN A 190 -11.95 15.76 9.74
N GLN A 191 -11.32 15.02 10.65
CA GLN A 191 -10.91 15.56 11.94
C GLN A 191 -9.50 16.17 11.93
N LEU A 192 -8.56 15.55 11.24
CA LEU A 192 -7.13 15.84 11.40
C LEU A 192 -6.55 16.69 10.28
N VAL A 193 -7.06 16.67 9.05
CA VAL A 193 -6.52 17.51 7.96
C VAL A 193 -6.47 18.99 8.34
N PRO A 194 -7.56 19.62 8.84
CA PRO A 194 -7.52 21.03 9.23
C PRO A 194 -6.57 21.31 10.41
N VAL A 195 -6.32 20.31 11.24
CA VAL A 195 -5.44 20.40 12.41
C VAL A 195 -3.99 20.32 11.99
N LEU A 196 -3.65 19.39 11.10
CA LEU A 196 -2.31 19.20 10.56
C LEU A 196 -1.85 20.43 9.79
N ASP A 197 -2.69 20.96 8.90
CA ASP A 197 -2.39 22.17 8.11
C ASP A 197 -2.22 23.43 8.98
N ALA A 198 -2.81 23.45 10.17
CA ALA A 198 -2.69 24.57 11.10
C ALA A 198 -1.47 24.46 12.03
N LEU A 199 -0.97 23.24 12.28
CA LEU A 199 0.09 22.98 13.26
C LEU A 199 1.49 22.84 12.64
N PHE A 200 1.57 22.41 11.39
CA PHE A 200 2.81 22.02 10.71
C PHE A 200 2.95 22.74 9.37
#